data_AF-G7VXP0-F1
#
_entry.id   AF-G7VXP0-F1
#
_cell.length_a   1.000
_cell.length_b   1.000
_cell.length_c   1.000
_cell.angle_alpha   90.00
_cell.angle_beta   90.00
_cell.angle_gamma   90.00
#
_symmetry.space_group_name_H-M   'P 1'
#
loop_
_entity.id
_entity.type
_entity.pdbx_description
1 polymer ?
#
loop_
_entity_poly.entity_id
_entity_poly.type
_entity_poly.pdbx_seq_one_letter_code
_entity_poly.pdbx_strand_id
1 'polypeptide(L)'
;MGRTRKSIDVDRKTNRNTGVKSRWKARAVYLAAVLVAILLGLGSRAFSSQLPEFVANHFGDALWACMIYFGLRMLWVDRRLSVALWGSLLFCFAIEFSQMYQAPWINSIRATTLGGLVLGKGFLTADLIRYTVGIAVSWALDQGYRRLAGITTRIDDDESFK
;
A
#
# COMPACT_ATOMS: atom_id res chain seq x y z
N MET A 1 -9.12 42.76 -21.41
CA MET A 1 -8.07 43.02 -20.39
C MET A 1 -7.19 41.76 -20.27
N GLY A 2 -6.02 41.75 -20.91
CA GLY A 2 -5.17 40.54 -21.02
C GLY A 2 -4.25 40.35 -19.81
N ARG A 3 -4.24 39.15 -19.21
CA ARG A 3 -3.28 38.77 -18.17
C ARG A 3 -1.85 38.89 -18.73
N THR A 4 -0.98 39.66 -18.06
CA THR A 4 0.41 39.86 -18.47
C THR A 4 1.21 38.56 -18.35
N ARG A 5 2.22 38.32 -19.20
CA ARG A 5 3.07 37.10 -19.16
C ARG A 5 3.59 36.77 -17.77
N LYS A 6 3.95 37.80 -16.99
CA LYS A 6 4.44 37.66 -15.61
C LYS A 6 3.38 37.06 -14.67
N SER A 7 2.12 37.44 -14.84
CA SER A 7 1.01 36.88 -14.05
C SER A 7 0.75 35.40 -14.36
N ILE A 8 0.86 35.00 -15.63
CA ILE A 8 0.69 33.61 -16.07
C ILE A 8 1.79 32.71 -15.48
N ASP A 9 3.03 33.19 -15.44
CA ASP A 9 4.17 32.42 -15.00
C ASP A 9 4.23 32.26 -13.46
N VAL A 10 3.79 33.29 -12.74
CA VAL A 10 3.60 33.23 -11.28
C VAL A 10 2.51 32.22 -10.94
N ASP A 11 1.35 32.31 -11.58
CA ASP A 11 0.22 31.41 -11.33
C ASP A 11 0.60 29.94 -11.60
N ARG A 12 1.36 29.69 -12.69
CA ARG A 12 1.88 28.37 -13.04
C ARG A 12 2.91 27.83 -12.04
N LYS A 13 3.78 28.68 -11.48
CA LYS A 13 4.73 28.28 -10.43
C LYS A 13 4.00 27.96 -9.13
N THR A 14 3.03 28.78 -8.73
CA THR A 14 2.25 28.56 -7.50
C THR A 14 1.47 27.26 -7.59
N ASN A 15 0.77 27.02 -8.71
CA ASN A 15 0.02 25.77 -8.95
C ASN A 15 0.91 24.52 -8.98
N ARG A 16 2.12 24.62 -9.55
CA ARG A 16 3.10 23.51 -9.47
C ARG A 16 3.54 23.26 -8.03
N ASN A 17 3.78 24.31 -7.26
CA ASN A 17 4.33 24.17 -5.91
C ASN A 17 3.27 23.65 -4.92
N THR A 18 2.01 24.04 -5.08
CA THR A 18 0.87 23.50 -4.31
C THR A 18 0.61 22.04 -4.68
N GLY A 19 0.61 21.71 -5.98
CA GLY A 19 0.46 20.34 -6.47
C GLY A 19 1.60 19.42 -6.04
N VAL A 20 2.84 19.90 -5.98
CA VAL A 20 3.98 19.11 -5.48
C VAL A 20 3.87 18.90 -3.97
N LYS A 21 3.55 19.94 -3.18
CA LYS A 21 3.41 19.82 -1.72
C LYS A 21 2.31 18.83 -1.31
N SER A 22 1.18 18.79 -2.00
CA SER A 22 0.11 17.83 -1.67
C SER A 22 0.52 16.38 -1.95
N ARG A 23 1.34 16.14 -2.98
CA ARG A 23 1.84 14.79 -3.35
C ARG A 23 2.79 14.22 -2.31
N TRP A 24 3.66 15.04 -1.72
CA TRP A 24 4.58 14.60 -0.67
C TRP A 24 3.84 14.25 0.62
N LYS A 25 2.82 15.02 1.00
CA LYS A 25 1.97 14.70 2.15
C LYS A 25 1.25 13.36 1.96
N ALA A 26 0.66 13.13 0.78
CA ALA A 26 0.00 11.85 0.47
C ALA A 26 0.99 10.66 0.53
N ARG A 27 2.18 10.82 -0.04
CA ARG A 27 3.24 9.79 0.02
C ARG A 27 3.70 9.50 1.45
N ALA A 28 3.83 10.54 2.28
CA ALA A 28 4.23 10.38 3.68
C ALA A 28 3.21 9.57 4.50
N VAL A 29 1.90 9.76 4.25
CA VAL A 29 0.84 8.96 4.89
C VAL A 29 0.94 7.49 4.50
N TYR A 30 1.13 7.19 3.20
CA TYR A 30 1.32 5.80 2.76
C TYR A 30 2.61 5.18 3.30
N LEU A 31 3.70 5.95 3.39
CA LEU A 31 4.95 5.49 3.97
C LEU A 31 4.82 5.18 5.46
N ALA A 32 4.10 6.02 6.21
CA ALA A 32 3.79 5.75 7.61
C ALA A 32 2.93 4.48 7.75
N ALA A 33 1.92 4.29 6.89
CA ALA A 33 1.10 3.08 6.88
C ALA A 33 1.93 1.82 6.58
N VAL A 34 2.88 1.88 5.65
CA VAL A 34 3.83 0.80 5.37
C VAL A 34 4.68 0.48 6.59
N LEU A 35 5.25 1.50 7.26
CA LEU A 35 6.08 1.31 8.45
C LEU A 35 5.28 0.69 9.59
N VAL A 36 4.04 1.15 9.81
CA VAL A 36 3.14 0.57 10.81
C VAL A 36 2.83 -0.90 10.47
N ALA A 37 2.53 -1.20 9.20
CA ALA A 37 2.29 -2.58 8.76
C ALA A 37 3.51 -3.49 8.98
N ILE A 38 4.73 -2.97 8.73
CA ILE A 38 5.99 -3.69 9.00
C ILE A 38 6.16 -3.94 10.50
N LEU A 39 5.99 -2.91 11.34
CA LEU A 39 6.14 -3.03 12.80
C LEU A 39 5.11 -4.01 13.38
N LEU A 40 3.86 -3.93 12.94
CA LEU A 40 2.81 -4.85 13.37
C LEU A 40 3.05 -6.27 12.84
N GLY A 41 3.54 -6.43 11.61
CA GLY A 41 3.83 -7.73 11.03
C GLY A 41 5.01 -8.42 11.72
N LEU A 42 6.08 -7.68 11.99
CA LEU A 42 7.21 -8.16 12.79
C LEU A 42 6.80 -8.44 14.24
N GLY A 43 5.99 -7.56 14.84
CA GLY A 43 5.44 -7.74 16.17
C GLY A 43 4.58 -9.01 16.26
N SER A 44 3.71 -9.26 15.29
CA SER A 44 2.91 -10.48 15.22
C SER A 44 3.76 -11.75 15.17
N ARG A 45 4.94 -11.71 14.53
CA ARG A 45 5.87 -12.85 14.49
C ARG A 45 6.72 -12.96 15.75
N ALA A 46 7.14 -11.84 16.34
CA ALA A 46 7.92 -11.79 17.57
C ALA A 46 7.12 -12.21 18.81
N PHE A 47 5.83 -11.87 18.87
CA PHE A 47 4.90 -12.25 19.95
C PHE A 47 4.01 -13.45 19.59
N SER A 48 4.40 -14.22 18.56
CA SER A 48 3.65 -15.39 18.11
C SER A 48 3.42 -16.44 19.22
N SER A 49 4.31 -16.48 20.23
CA SER A 49 4.21 -17.36 21.40
C SER A 49 3.21 -16.90 22.47
N GLN A 50 2.75 -15.66 22.44
CA GLN A 50 1.82 -15.08 23.42
C GLN A 50 0.44 -14.77 22.82
N LEU A 51 0.31 -14.87 21.50
CA LEU A 51 -0.93 -14.60 20.78
C LEU A 51 -1.72 -15.88 20.51
N PRO A 52 -3.05 -15.80 20.38
CA PRO A 52 -3.86 -16.92 19.91
C PRO A 52 -3.30 -17.43 18.57
N GLU A 53 -3.22 -18.75 18.42
CA GLU A 53 -2.58 -19.42 17.26
C GLU A 53 -3.13 -18.95 15.91
N PHE A 54 -4.42 -18.61 15.85
CA PHE A 54 -5.07 -18.02 14.68
C PHE A 54 -4.51 -16.64 14.29
N VAL A 55 -4.23 -15.78 15.28
CA VAL A 55 -3.66 -14.44 15.03
C VAL A 55 -2.19 -14.58 14.66
N ALA A 56 -1.43 -15.38 15.41
CA ALA A 56 -0.02 -15.61 15.16
C ALA A 56 0.26 -16.11 13.73
N ASN A 57 -0.61 -16.97 13.20
CA ASN A 57 -0.43 -17.59 11.89
C ASN A 57 -1.05 -16.85 10.70
N HIS A 58 -1.90 -15.84 10.91
CA HIS A 58 -2.65 -15.21 9.79
C HIS A 58 -2.47 -13.70 9.71
N PHE A 59 -2.23 -13.06 10.86
CA PHE A 59 -2.17 -11.61 10.94
C PHE A 59 -0.91 -11.06 10.26
N GLY A 60 0.22 -11.78 10.38
CA GLY A 60 1.46 -11.44 9.70
C GLY A 60 1.33 -11.41 8.17
N ASP A 61 0.67 -12.40 7.58
CA ASP A 61 0.55 -12.52 6.12
C ASP A 61 -0.47 -11.51 5.56
N ALA A 62 -1.54 -11.25 6.30
CA ALA A 62 -2.47 -10.16 5.98
C ALA A 62 -1.78 -8.79 6.00
N LEU A 63 -0.95 -8.52 7.02
CA LEU A 63 -0.18 -7.28 7.12
C LEU A 63 0.89 -7.14 6.03
N TRP A 64 1.51 -8.26 5.64
CA TRP A 64 2.45 -8.29 4.52
C TRP A 64 1.75 -7.95 3.19
N ALA A 65 0.55 -8.47 2.95
CA ALA A 65 -0.28 -8.07 1.80
C ALA A 65 -0.68 -6.58 1.85
N CYS A 66 -1.04 -6.06 3.03
CA CYS A 66 -1.30 -4.63 3.21
C CYS A 66 -0.07 -3.78 2.84
N MET A 67 1.13 -4.21 3.24
CA MET A 67 2.38 -3.55 2.92
C MET A 67 2.62 -3.47 1.40
N ILE A 68 2.37 -4.56 0.66
CA ILE A 68 2.50 -4.58 -0.81
C ILE A 68 1.53 -3.59 -1.45
N TYR A 69 0.27 -3.58 -1.02
CA TYR A 69 -0.73 -2.64 -1.51
C TYR A 69 -0.30 -1.19 -1.30
N PHE A 70 0.10 -0.83 -0.08
CA PHE A 70 0.54 0.54 0.21
C PHE A 70 1.85 0.90 -0.51
N GLY A 71 2.76 -0.05 -0.70
CA GLY A 71 3.98 0.14 -1.50
C GLY A 71 3.67 0.46 -2.97
N LEU A 72 2.80 -0.32 -3.61
CA LEU A 72 2.35 -0.04 -4.97
C LEU A 72 1.56 1.27 -5.07
N ARG A 73 0.76 1.58 -4.04
CA ARG A 73 0.02 2.84 -3.94
C ARG A 73 0.94 4.06 -3.84
N MET A 74 2.09 3.93 -3.15
CA MET A 74 3.11 4.97 -3.07
C MET A 74 3.77 5.23 -4.44
N LEU A 75 4.03 4.18 -5.22
CA LEU A 75 4.58 4.28 -6.59
C LEU A 75 3.58 4.93 -7.55
N TRP A 76 2.29 4.60 -7.44
CA TRP A 76 1.22 5.08 -8.32
C TRP A 76 0.17 5.93 -7.61
N VAL A 77 0.60 7.03 -6.96
CA VAL A 77 -0.30 7.96 -6.24
C VAL A 77 -1.40 8.55 -7.14
N ASP A 78 -1.11 8.77 -8.42
CA ASP A 78 -2.03 9.45 -9.37
C ASP A 78 -2.92 8.49 -10.19
N ARG A 79 -2.76 7.16 -10.05
CA ARG A 79 -3.58 6.19 -10.80
C ARG A 79 -4.82 5.76 -10.02
N ARG A 80 -5.76 5.12 -10.72
CA ARG A 80 -6.99 4.55 -10.15
C ARG A 80 -6.63 3.54 -9.07
N LEU A 81 -7.36 3.53 -7.94
CA LEU A 81 -7.11 2.58 -6.84
C LEU A 81 -7.16 1.13 -7.31
N SER A 82 -7.99 0.84 -8.31
CA SER A 82 -8.11 -0.48 -8.91
C SER A 82 -6.78 -1.00 -9.47
N VAL A 83 -5.88 -0.13 -9.95
CA VAL A 83 -4.57 -0.55 -10.46
C VAL A 83 -3.69 -1.09 -9.33
N ALA A 84 -3.69 -0.42 -8.17
CA ALA A 84 -2.95 -0.89 -7.00
C ALA A 84 -3.57 -2.18 -6.46
N LEU A 85 -4.90 -2.27 -6.41
CA LEU A 85 -5.63 -3.48 -5.99
C LEU A 85 -5.26 -4.70 -6.85
N TRP A 86 -5.49 -4.61 -8.16
CA TRP A 86 -5.22 -5.71 -9.08
C TRP A 86 -3.73 -6.02 -9.20
N GLY A 87 -2.86 -4.99 -9.17
CA GLY A 87 -1.42 -5.17 -9.17
C GLY A 87 -0.92 -5.93 -7.95
N SER A 88 -1.45 -5.63 -6.76
CA SER A 88 -1.10 -6.31 -5.52
C SER A 88 -1.59 -7.76 -5.53
N LEU A 89 -2.83 -7.99 -5.97
CA LEU A 89 -3.39 -9.35 -6.09
C LEU A 89 -2.59 -10.20 -7.06
N LEU A 90 -2.30 -9.67 -8.26
CA LEU A 90 -1.51 -10.36 -9.26
C LEU A 90 -0.11 -10.67 -8.75
N PHE A 91 0.51 -9.74 -8.02
CA PHE A 91 1.83 -9.93 -7.44
C PHE A 91 1.84 -11.04 -6.37
N CYS A 92 0.90 -11.00 -5.41
CA CYS A 92 0.78 -12.06 -4.40
C CYS A 92 0.47 -13.42 -5.03
N PHE A 93 -0.42 -13.48 -6.02
CA PHE A 93 -0.75 -14.72 -6.71
C PHE A 93 0.44 -15.23 -7.52
N ALA A 94 1.18 -14.35 -8.19
CA ALA A 94 2.41 -14.73 -8.91
C ALA A 94 3.47 -15.31 -7.97
N ILE A 95 3.61 -14.75 -6.75
CA ILE A 95 4.50 -15.31 -5.72
C ILE A 95 4.05 -16.71 -5.31
N GLU A 96 2.77 -16.91 -5.02
CA GLU A 96 2.23 -18.24 -4.67
C GLU A 96 2.39 -19.25 -5.81
N PHE A 97 2.05 -18.87 -7.06
CA PHE A 97 2.28 -19.75 -8.21
C PHE A 97 3.76 -20.03 -8.45
N SER A 98 4.65 -19.08 -8.12
CA SER A 98 6.09 -19.32 -8.18
C SER A 98 6.49 -20.48 -7.28
N GLN A 99 5.77 -20.74 -6.19
CA GLN A 99 6.07 -21.84 -5.26
C GLN A 99 5.87 -23.23 -5.89
N MET A 100 4.97 -23.36 -6.88
CA MET A 100 4.82 -24.58 -7.68
C MET A 100 6.01 -24.78 -8.65
N TYR A 101 6.74 -23.72 -8.97
CA TYR A 101 7.94 -23.78 -9.78
C TYR A 101 9.15 -24.12 -8.88
N GLN A 102 9.73 -25.29 -9.10
CA GLN A 102 10.76 -25.90 -8.23
C GLN A 102 12.14 -25.97 -8.90
N ALA A 103 12.49 -24.96 -9.68
CA ALA A 103 13.80 -24.90 -10.32
C ALA A 103 14.93 -24.68 -9.30
N PRO A 104 16.16 -25.18 -9.57
CA PRO A 104 17.28 -25.04 -8.63
C PRO A 104 17.59 -23.58 -8.26
N TRP A 105 17.52 -22.67 -9.24
CA TRP A 105 17.81 -21.25 -9.02
C TRP A 105 16.80 -20.57 -8.10
N ILE A 106 15.50 -20.88 -8.23
CA ILE A 106 14.46 -20.26 -7.38
C ILE A 106 14.49 -20.83 -5.97
N ASN A 107 14.81 -22.12 -5.85
CA ASN A 107 14.99 -22.77 -4.56
C ASN A 107 16.22 -22.25 -3.82
N SER A 108 17.31 -21.93 -4.51
CA SER A 108 18.46 -21.23 -3.91
C SER A 108 18.09 -19.86 -3.35
N ILE A 109 17.20 -19.12 -4.02
CA ILE A 109 16.70 -17.84 -3.50
C ILE A 109 15.84 -18.08 -2.26
N ARG A 110 14.92 -19.05 -2.26
CA ARG A 110 14.08 -19.41 -1.10
C ARG A 110 14.89 -19.92 0.11
N ALA A 111 16.06 -20.50 -0.13
CA ALA A 111 16.95 -20.95 0.92
C ALA A 111 17.56 -19.76 1.70
N THR A 112 17.58 -18.56 1.13
CA THR A 112 17.99 -17.35 1.85
C THR A 112 16.91 -16.87 2.82
N THR A 113 17.28 -16.23 3.92
CA THR A 113 16.33 -15.71 4.92
C THR A 113 15.35 -14.71 4.31
N LEU A 114 15.83 -13.82 3.44
CA LEU A 114 15.00 -12.83 2.75
C LEU A 114 14.10 -13.48 1.70
N GLY A 115 14.64 -14.39 0.89
CA GLY A 115 13.87 -15.09 -0.13
C GLY A 115 12.80 -15.99 0.48
N GLY A 116 13.08 -16.70 1.57
CA GLY A 116 12.07 -17.48 2.30
C GLY A 116 10.99 -16.60 2.94
N LEU A 117 11.32 -15.37 3.34
CA LEU A 117 10.35 -14.41 3.89
C LEU A 117 9.43 -13.82 2.82
N VAL A 118 9.96 -13.59 1.61
CA VAL A 118 9.25 -12.92 0.50
C VAL A 118 8.55 -13.92 -0.41
N LEU A 119 9.17 -15.05 -0.73
CA LEU A 119 8.65 -16.06 -1.65
C LEU A 119 7.86 -17.17 -0.95
N GLY A 120 7.98 -17.30 0.37
CA GLY A 120 7.38 -18.40 1.14
C GLY A 120 8.08 -19.74 0.93
N LYS A 121 7.69 -20.75 1.71
CA LYS A 121 8.27 -22.11 1.68
C LYS A 121 7.30 -23.20 1.22
N GLY A 122 6.04 -22.90 0.99
CA GLY A 122 5.05 -23.88 0.54
C GLY A 122 3.71 -23.26 0.22
N PHE A 123 3.05 -23.81 -0.81
CA PHE A 123 1.80 -23.26 -1.35
C PHE A 123 0.65 -23.59 -0.41
N LEU A 124 0.08 -22.58 0.23
CA LEU A 124 -1.15 -22.72 0.98
C LEU A 124 -2.24 -21.89 0.30
N THR A 125 -3.33 -22.56 -0.12
CA THR A 125 -4.51 -21.85 -0.63
C THR A 125 -5.08 -20.84 0.39
N ALA A 126 -4.88 -21.11 1.67
CA ALA A 126 -5.22 -20.19 2.74
C ALA A 126 -4.43 -18.86 2.66
N ASP A 127 -3.22 -18.84 2.09
CA ASP A 127 -2.44 -17.63 1.87
C ASP A 127 -3.08 -16.74 0.80
N LEU A 128 -3.65 -17.33 -0.27
CA LEU A 128 -4.42 -16.55 -1.25
C LEU A 128 -5.61 -15.83 -0.60
N ILE A 129 -6.32 -16.50 0.32
CA ILE A 129 -7.45 -15.90 1.05
C ILE A 129 -6.93 -14.78 1.96
N ARG A 130 -5.88 -15.02 2.74
CA ARG A 130 -5.27 -14.02 3.64
C ARG A 130 -4.81 -12.78 2.88
N TYR A 131 -4.10 -12.98 1.77
CA TYR A 131 -3.64 -11.87 0.93
C TYR A 131 -4.80 -11.10 0.31
N THR A 132 -5.83 -11.81 -0.15
CA THR A 132 -7.03 -11.16 -0.70
C THR A 132 -7.73 -10.30 0.36
N VAL A 133 -7.90 -10.82 1.57
CA VAL A 133 -8.50 -10.09 2.69
C VAL A 133 -7.65 -8.87 3.06
N GLY A 134 -6.33 -9.03 3.20
CA GLY A 134 -5.42 -7.92 3.51
C GLY A 134 -5.49 -6.80 2.46
N ILE A 135 -5.42 -7.16 1.18
CA ILE A 135 -5.52 -6.20 0.07
C ILE A 135 -6.91 -5.53 0.03
N ALA A 136 -7.98 -6.27 0.26
CA ALA A 136 -9.34 -5.72 0.30
C ALA A 136 -9.53 -4.71 1.45
N VAL A 137 -9.00 -5.01 2.63
CA VAL A 137 -9.01 -4.10 3.79
C VAL A 137 -8.21 -2.83 3.49
N SER A 138 -6.99 -2.96 2.95
CA SER A 138 -6.18 -1.79 2.56
C SER A 138 -6.88 -0.91 1.52
N TRP A 139 -7.55 -1.53 0.55
CA TRP A 139 -8.34 -0.80 -0.44
C TRP A 139 -9.53 -0.07 0.18
N ALA A 140 -10.26 -0.72 1.09
CA ALA A 140 -11.37 -0.10 1.81
C ALA A 140 -10.91 1.11 2.66
N LEU A 141 -9.76 0.98 3.33
CA LEU A 141 -9.14 2.07 4.10
C LEU A 141 -8.74 3.24 3.19
N ASP A 142 -8.12 2.97 2.03
CA ASP A 142 -7.72 4.02 1.08
C ASP A 142 -8.94 4.74 0.47
N GLN A 143 -10.03 4.01 0.22
CA GLN A 143 -11.31 4.58 -0.20
C GLN A 143 -11.92 5.49 0.88
N GLY A 144 -11.92 5.03 2.14
CA GLY A 144 -12.38 5.81 3.29
C GLY A 144 -11.58 7.11 3.46
N TYR A 145 -10.26 7.02 3.41
CA TYR A 145 -9.37 8.17 3.51
C TYR A 145 -9.63 9.21 2.40
N ARG A 146 -9.77 8.76 1.15
CA ARG A 146 -10.08 9.67 0.02
C ARG A 146 -11.45 10.32 0.15
N ARG A 147 -12.46 9.59 0.67
CA ARG A 147 -13.79 10.16 0.94
C ARG A 147 -13.74 11.22 2.01
N LEU A 148 -13.05 10.95 3.13
CA LEU A 148 -12.87 11.93 4.21
C LEU A 148 -12.10 13.16 3.73
N ALA A 149 -10.98 12.97 3.03
CA ALA A 149 -10.20 14.07 2.47
C ALA A 149 -11.04 14.94 1.51
N GLY A 150 -11.87 14.31 0.67
CA GLY A 150 -12.79 15.03 -0.23
C GLY A 150 -13.92 15.78 0.48
N ILE A 151 -14.37 15.30 1.66
CA ILE A 151 -15.34 16.00 2.51
C ILE A 151 -14.67 17.21 3.16
N THR A 152 -13.48 17.04 3.74
CA THR A 152 -12.74 18.15 4.37
C THR A 152 -12.46 19.28 3.39
N THR A 153 -12.04 18.97 2.16
CA THR A 153 -11.81 20.02 1.15
C THR A 153 -13.09 20.78 0.80
N ARG A 154 -14.25 20.11 0.75
CA ARG A 154 -15.53 20.78 0.50
C ARG A 154 -15.96 21.70 1.65
N ILE A 155 -15.65 21.35 2.90
CA ILE A 155 -15.98 22.18 4.07
C ILE A 155 -15.11 23.46 4.08
N ASP A 156 -13.81 23.34 3.78
CA ASP A 156 -12.91 24.48 3.70
C ASP A 156 -13.32 25.47 2.59
N ASP A 157 -13.78 24.97 1.44
CA ASP A 157 -14.28 25.80 0.34
C ASP A 157 -15.55 26.58 0.77
N ASP A 158 -16.47 25.95 1.51
CA ASP A 158 -17.73 26.56 1.98
C ASP A 158 -17.51 27.60 3.09
N GLU A 159 -16.51 27.41 3.97
CA GLU A 159 -16.12 28.43 4.95
C GLU A 159 -15.41 29.63 4.30
N SER A 160 -14.61 29.41 3.24
CA SER A 160 -13.92 30.50 2.55
C SER A 160 -14.84 31.47 1.80
N PHE A 161 -16.10 31.06 1.57
CA PHE A 161 -17.13 31.83 0.88
C PHE A 161 -18.07 32.61 1.83
N LYS A 162 -17.86 32.55 3.15
CA LYS A 162 -18.56 33.34 4.17
C LYS A 162 -17.71 34.49 4.68
#